data_AF-A0A1V2I046-F1
#
_entry.id   AF-A0A1V2I046-F1
#
_cell.length_a   1.000
_cell.length_b   1.000
_cell.length_c   1.000
_cell.angle_alpha   90.00
_cell.angle_beta   90.00
_cell.angle_gamma   90.00
#
_symmetry.space_group_name_H-M   'P 1'
#
loop_
_entity.id
_entity.type
_entity.pdbx_description
1 polymer ?
#
loop_
_entity_poly.entity_id
_entity_poly.type
_entity_poly.pdbx_seq_one_letter_code
_entity_poly.pdbx_strand_id
1 'polypeptide(L)'
;METERGFTGQSVYEQTWRLMEEAGELARAVRKNKGQRALTGELIGSIDEELADTLIFACSIANRLGIDLSDAIRAKEALNETRSWPGTGPSVGGTIR
;
A
#
# COMPACT_ATOMS: atom_id res chain seq x y z
N MET A 1 7.15 -17.11 -3.34
CA MET A 1 7.69 -15.74 -3.41
C MET A 1 8.91 -15.51 -2.53
N GLU A 2 8.83 -15.55 -1.18
CA GLU A 2 10.03 -15.32 -0.34
C GLU A 2 11.05 -16.46 -0.37
N THR A 3 10.58 -17.71 -0.36
CA THR A 3 11.43 -18.91 -0.51
C THR A 3 12.17 -18.90 -1.84
N GLU A 4 11.49 -18.47 -2.91
CA GLU A 4 12.07 -18.38 -4.26
C GLU A 4 13.03 -17.19 -4.41
N ARG A 5 12.87 -16.15 -3.58
CA ARG A 5 13.73 -14.97 -3.56
C ARG A 5 14.84 -15.03 -2.47
N GLY A 6 14.93 -16.13 -1.73
CA GLY A 6 15.96 -16.33 -0.70
C GLY A 6 15.77 -15.48 0.57
N PHE A 7 14.58 -14.93 0.82
CA PHE A 7 14.33 -14.01 1.94
C PHE A 7 13.87 -14.70 3.24
N THR A 8 13.90 -16.03 3.30
CA THR A 8 13.43 -16.81 4.45
C THR A 8 14.18 -16.50 5.76
N GLY A 9 15.41 -16.00 5.68
CA GLY A 9 16.24 -15.65 6.83
C GLY A 9 16.04 -14.24 7.41
N GLN A 10 15.26 -13.36 6.76
CA GLN A 10 15.07 -12.00 7.25
C GLN A 10 14.10 -11.95 8.43
N SER A 11 14.29 -11.04 9.37
CA SER A 11 13.43 -10.80 10.52
C SER A 11 12.24 -9.91 10.16
N VAL A 12 11.21 -9.90 11.03
CA VAL A 12 10.08 -8.96 10.89
C VAL A 12 10.53 -7.49 10.96
N TYR A 13 11.59 -7.20 11.72
CA TYR A 13 12.18 -5.86 11.81
C TYR A 13 12.80 -5.43 10.47
N GLU A 14 13.55 -6.31 9.82
CA GLU A 14 14.12 -6.03 8.49
C GLU A 14 13.03 -5.79 7.44
N GLN A 15 11.96 -6.58 7.45
CA GLN A 15 10.83 -6.34 6.53
C GLN A 15 10.13 -5.02 6.81
N THR A 16 10.05 -4.61 8.08
CA THR A 16 9.49 -3.30 8.46
C THR A 16 10.36 -2.16 7.95
N TRP A 17 11.70 -2.29 8.00
CA TRP A 17 12.59 -1.30 7.42
C TRP A 17 12.46 -1.22 5.90
N ARG A 18 12.35 -2.37 5.22
CA ARG A 18 12.08 -2.40 3.77
C ARG A 18 10.76 -1.75 3.42
N LEU A 19 9.69 -2.06 4.14
CA LEU A 19 8.39 -1.39 3.95
C LEU A 19 8.52 0.15 4.03
N MET A 20 9.31 0.66 4.98
CA MET A 20 9.53 2.11 5.12
C MET A 20 10.38 2.70 4.00
N GLU A 21 11.34 1.94 3.47
CA GLU A 21 12.13 2.30 2.30
C GLU A 21 11.21 2.47 1.08
N GLU A 22 10.41 1.45 0.75
CA GLU A 22 9.47 1.50 -0.39
C GLU A 22 8.40 2.57 -0.22
N ALA A 23 7.89 2.79 1.00
CA ALA A 23 6.94 3.86 1.25
C ALA A 23 7.56 5.25 1.00
N GLY A 24 8.85 5.42 1.28
CA GLY A 24 9.61 6.62 0.95
C GLY A 24 9.81 6.79 -0.56
N GLU A 25 10.11 5.72 -1.27
CA GLU A 25 10.24 5.67 -2.72
C GLU A 25 8.90 6.01 -3.40
N LEU A 26 7.79 5.45 -2.92
CA LEU A 26 6.43 5.78 -3.34
C LEU A 26 6.12 7.27 -3.16
N ALA A 27 6.41 7.83 -1.99
CA ALA A 27 6.20 9.26 -1.74
C ALA A 27 7.03 10.13 -2.71
N ARG A 28 8.26 9.71 -3.01
CA ARG A 28 9.13 10.37 -3.99
C ARG A 28 8.56 10.26 -5.41
N ALA A 29 8.05 9.10 -5.81
CA ALA A 29 7.43 8.85 -7.10
C ALA A 29 6.17 9.70 -7.30
N VAL A 30 5.28 9.74 -6.30
CA VAL A 30 4.09 10.59 -6.30
C VAL A 30 4.45 12.06 -6.46
N ARG A 31 5.45 12.54 -5.71
CA ARG A 31 5.92 13.93 -5.82
C ARG A 31 6.48 14.26 -7.19
N LYS A 32 7.34 13.39 -7.74
CA LYS A 32 7.97 13.60 -9.06
C LYS A 32 6.93 13.65 -10.18
N ASN A 33 5.95 12.75 -10.12
CA ASN A 33 4.94 12.62 -11.16
C ASN A 33 3.69 13.50 -10.92
N LYS A 34 3.74 14.42 -9.94
CA LYS A 34 2.59 15.27 -9.55
C LYS A 34 1.30 14.48 -9.30
N GLY A 35 1.45 13.27 -8.74
CA GLY A 35 0.34 12.33 -8.49
C GLY A 35 -0.26 11.70 -9.75
N GLN A 36 0.32 11.90 -10.92
CA GLN A 36 -0.09 11.25 -12.16
C GLN A 36 0.73 9.99 -12.40
N ARG A 37 0.14 9.00 -13.07
CA ARG A 37 0.89 7.80 -13.46
C ARG A 37 1.95 8.19 -14.49
N ALA A 38 3.22 7.83 -14.24
CA ALA A 38 4.27 7.97 -15.24
C ALA A 38 3.99 7.01 -16.41
N LEU A 39 4.17 7.47 -17.66
CA LEU A 39 4.12 6.58 -18.81
C LEU A 39 5.39 5.71 -18.81
N THR A 40 5.22 4.41 -19.03
CA THR A 40 6.30 3.41 -19.08
C THR A 40 7.46 3.86 -19.96
N GLY A 41 8.67 3.87 -19.40
CA GLY A 41 9.91 4.18 -20.12
C GLY A 41 10.85 5.17 -19.42
N GLU A 42 10.37 5.91 -18.41
CA GLU A 42 11.25 6.73 -17.58
C GLU A 42 11.86 5.89 -16.45
N LEU A 43 13.17 5.67 -16.57
CA LEU A 43 14.03 4.99 -15.62
C LEU A 43 13.75 5.44 -14.16
N ILE A 44 13.46 4.46 -13.30
CA ILE A 44 13.48 4.48 -11.82
C ILE A 44 12.21 5.06 -11.14
N GLY A 45 11.44 4.14 -10.58
CA GLY A 45 10.47 4.35 -9.51
C GLY A 45 9.15 4.93 -9.97
N SER A 46 8.40 4.17 -10.78
CA SER A 46 7.04 4.57 -11.15
C SER A 46 6.08 4.36 -9.97
N ILE A 47 5.01 5.15 -9.89
CA ILE A 47 4.05 5.04 -8.77
C ILE A 47 3.50 3.60 -8.63
N ASP A 48 3.27 2.91 -9.74
CA ASP A 48 2.78 1.53 -9.75
C ASP A 48 3.81 0.50 -9.27
N GLU A 49 5.11 0.68 -9.57
CA GLU A 49 6.19 -0.16 -9.03
C GLU A 49 6.29 0.01 -7.51
N GLU A 50 6.44 1.24 -7.03
CA GLU A 50 6.64 1.51 -5.59
C GLU A 50 5.42 1.12 -4.74
N LEU A 51 4.21 1.24 -5.31
CA LEU A 51 2.98 0.80 -4.66
C LEU A 51 2.95 -0.73 -4.54
N ALA A 52 3.40 -1.45 -5.58
CA ALA A 52 3.50 -2.90 -5.55
C ALA A 52 4.54 -3.36 -4.53
N ASP A 53 5.71 -2.70 -4.47
CA ASP A 53 6.77 -3.04 -3.51
C ASP A 53 6.32 -2.78 -2.06
N THR A 54 5.62 -1.66 -1.82
CA THR A 54 4.97 -1.38 -0.53
C THR A 54 4.01 -2.52 -0.13
N LEU A 55 3.19 -3.00 -1.06
CA LEU A 55 2.24 -4.08 -0.79
C LEU A 55 2.96 -5.43 -0.54
N ILE A 56 4.04 -5.70 -1.27
CA ILE A 56 4.84 -6.93 -1.12
C ILE A 56 5.43 -7.00 0.30
N PHE A 57 6.04 -5.92 0.79
CA PHE A 57 6.61 -5.92 2.14
C PHE A 57 5.55 -5.92 3.25
N ALA A 58 4.40 -5.27 3.03
CA ALA A 58 3.26 -5.40 3.95
C ALA A 58 2.78 -6.87 4.05
N CYS A 59 2.67 -7.57 2.91
CA CYS A 59 2.35 -9.00 2.88
C CYS A 59 3.43 -9.85 3.56
N SER A 60 4.71 -9.53 3.36
CA SER A 60 5.83 -10.22 4.01
C SER A 60 5.75 -10.15 5.54
N ILE A 61 5.47 -8.95 6.08
CA ILE A 61 5.29 -8.74 7.52
C ILE A 61 4.10 -9.55 8.04
N ALA A 62 2.95 -9.52 7.34
CA ALA A 62 1.77 -10.28 7.72
C ALA A 62 2.05 -11.78 7.78
N ASN A 63 2.69 -12.33 6.75
CA ASN A 63 3.07 -13.75 6.68
C ASN A 63 3.96 -14.16 7.86
N ARG A 64 4.93 -13.33 8.24
CA ARG A 64 5.86 -13.61 9.35
C ARG A 64 5.19 -13.56 10.72
N LEU A 65 4.17 -12.73 10.86
CA LEU A 65 3.37 -12.62 12.08
C LEU A 65 2.22 -13.64 12.13
N GLY A 66 2.04 -14.45 11.09
CA GLY A 66 0.92 -15.39 10.99
C GLY A 66 -0.43 -14.69 10.86
N ILE A 67 -0.46 -13.48 10.29
CA ILE A 67 -1.67 -12.68 10.11
C ILE A 67 -2.26 -12.99 8.74
N ASP A 68 -3.52 -13.43 8.70
CA ASP A 68 -4.32 -13.39 7.47
C ASP A 68 -4.71 -11.94 7.18
N LEU A 69 -4.03 -11.33 6.21
CA LEU A 69 -4.24 -9.93 5.87
C LEU A 69 -5.64 -9.69 5.26
N SER A 70 -6.23 -10.70 4.61
CA SER A 70 -7.58 -10.56 4.04
C SER A 70 -8.62 -10.43 5.15
N ASP A 71 -8.51 -11.24 6.19
CA ASP A 71 -9.41 -11.17 7.34
C ASP A 71 -9.17 -9.91 8.18
N ALA A 72 -7.91 -9.50 8.33
CA ALA A 72 -7.57 -8.24 8.98
C ALA A 72 -8.18 -7.03 8.26
N ILE A 73 -8.13 -6.99 6.92
CA ILE A 73 -8.75 -5.94 6.11
C ILE A 73 -10.28 -5.95 6.29
N ARG A 74 -10.93 -7.12 6.18
CA ARG A 74 -12.40 -7.22 6.37
C ARG A 74 -12.85 -6.73 7.74
N ALA A 75 -12.16 -7.14 8.80
CA ALA A 75 -12.44 -6.68 10.15
C ALA A 75 -12.25 -5.16 10.28
N LYS A 76 -11.23 -4.59 9.64
CA LYS A 76 -10.97 -3.15 9.66
C LYS A 76 -12.03 -2.35 8.91
N GLU A 77 -12.48 -2.82 7.75
CA GLU A 77 -13.52 -2.16 6.95
C GLU A 77 -14.87 -2.20 7.67
N ALA A 78 -15.26 -3.34 8.26
CA ALA A 78 -16.47 -3.43 9.08
C ALA A 78 -16.46 -2.42 10.25
N LEU A 79 -15.30 -2.21 10.87
CA LEU A 79 -15.15 -1.15 11.89
C LEU A 79 -15.22 0.26 11.28
N ASN A 80 -14.69 0.48 10.07
CA ASN A 80 -14.73 1.79 9.40
C ASN A 80 -16.17 2.19 9.02
N GLU A 81 -17.02 1.22 8.64
CA GLU A 81 -18.45 1.45 8.37
C GLU A 81 -19.23 1.93 9.59
N THR A 82 -18.79 1.55 10.81
CA THR A 82 -19.40 2.04 12.06
C THR A 82 -18.94 3.44 12.48
N ARG A 83 -17.95 4.03 11.78
CA ARG A 83 -17.39 5.34 12.12
C ARG A 83 -18.07 6.45 11.32
N SER A 84 -18.55 7.48 12.02
CA SER A 84 -18.87 8.76 11.39
C SER A 84 -17.58 9.58 11.22
N TRP A 85 -17.15 9.77 9.99
CA TRP A 85 -16.00 10.63 9.70
C TRP A 85 -16.45 12.10 9.64
N PRO A 86 -15.87 13.02 10.42
CA PRO A 86 -16.11 14.44 10.23
C PRO A 86 -15.46 14.88 8.92
N GLY A 87 -16.24 14.94 7.83
CA GLY A 87 -15.77 15.48 6.54
C GLY A 87 -16.49 14.98 5.28
N THR A 88 -17.21 13.86 5.31
CA THR A 88 -18.04 13.44 4.17
C THR A 88 -19.43 14.07 4.27
N GLY A 89 -19.56 15.34 3.87
CA GLY A 89 -20.88 15.92 3.63
C GLY A 89 -21.63 15.13 2.56
N PRO A 90 -22.98 15.11 2.56
CA PRO A 90 -23.76 14.33 1.60
C PRO A 90 -23.38 14.75 0.18
N SER A 91 -23.02 13.78 -0.66
CA SER A 91 -22.86 13.96 -2.09
C SER A 91 -24.21 14.40 -2.65
N VAL A 92 -24.36 15.71 -2.86
CA VAL A 92 -25.53 16.26 -3.53
C VAL A 92 -25.55 15.67 -4.93
N GLY A 93 -26.53 14.80 -5.18
CA GLY A 93 -26.77 14.20 -6.49
C GLY A 93 -26.99 15.29 -7.52
N GLY A 94 -25.95 15.57 -8.31
CA GLY A 94 -26.05 16.38 -9.51
C GLY A 94 -26.80 15.60 -10.57
N THR A 95 -28.11 15.84 -10.67
CA THR A 95 -28.88 15.48 -11.86
C THR A 95 -28.26 16.18 -13.06
N ILE A 96 -27.71 15.39 -14.00
CA ILE A 96 -27.33 15.87 -15.32
C ILE A 96 -28.65 16.21 -16.04
N ARG A 97 -28.85 17.50 -16.33
CA ARG A 97 -29.75 17.98 -17.39
C ARG A 97 -28.90 18.50 -18.53
#